data_AF-A0A0M9BJQ6-F1
#
_entry.id   AF-A0A0M9BJQ6-F1
#
_cell.length_a   1.000
_cell.length_b   1.000
_cell.length_c   1.000
_cell.angle_alpha   90.00
_cell.angle_beta   90.00
_cell.angle_gamma   90.00
#
_symmetry.space_group_name_H-M   'P 1'
#
loop_
_entity.id
_entity.type
_entity.pdbx_description
1 polymer ?
#
loop_
_entity_poly.entity_id
_entity_poly.type
_entity_poly.pdbx_seq_one_letter_code
_entity_poly.pdbx_strand_id
1 'polypeptide(L)'
;MQWIIVHQGDTLSRIAAANHMTKELLAALNPEAASQPYLLRGQMLRITPGTGRRYAVQPGEKVAVIALRFGLNEEELREANPEIANITDWCGRCIHIPDSNGKTIVKLQGEYGYREMNRDIGLLEKKYPFIEIGSIGSSVMGKNLPYLRLGQGPRHIHVNASVHANEWLTSAVLMRFIEEYAKAYSTHTPWHQFQTERWMQETTLWAVPMVNPDGVELVQEGVVNDHPHAEELLEWNAGRSHFTHWKSNIRGVDLNDQFPAYWEEEAARRGITSPGPRDYAGTSPLSEPEALALARWTEQHHFDAVVSLHSQGQEIYWNYRDLEPKESAPLSRRLARASGYKAVKLGGSDAGYKDWFIQKFRKPGFTVEVGLGVNPLPMDQFDDICVEVGMLLAELLSDREH
;
A
#
# COMPACT_ATOMS: atom_id res chain seq x y z
N MET A 1 33.05 -1.74 -10.46
CA MET A 1 32.62 -0.85 -9.37
C MET A 1 32.33 0.50 -9.97
N GLN A 2 31.17 1.08 -9.68
CA GLN A 2 30.68 2.34 -10.27
C GLN A 2 30.21 3.27 -9.14
N TRP A 3 30.13 4.55 -9.45
CA TRP A 3 29.58 5.56 -8.55
C TRP A 3 28.27 6.10 -9.13
N ILE A 4 27.30 6.32 -8.26
CA ILE A 4 26.04 7.00 -8.59
C ILE A 4 25.86 8.19 -7.65
N ILE A 5 24.98 9.11 -8.04
CA ILE A 5 24.61 10.28 -7.25
C ILE A 5 23.21 10.02 -6.68
N VAL A 6 23.03 10.29 -5.39
CA VAL A 6 21.73 10.23 -4.72
C VAL A 6 20.85 11.38 -5.19
N HIS A 7 19.65 11.06 -5.62
CA HIS A 7 18.60 12.00 -6.02
C HIS A 7 17.48 12.07 -4.97
N GLN A 8 16.56 13.02 -5.15
CA GLN A 8 15.38 13.10 -4.29
C GLN A 8 14.51 11.84 -4.46
N GLY A 9 14.02 11.31 -3.34
CA GLY A 9 13.30 10.05 -3.31
C GLY A 9 14.16 8.80 -3.32
N ASP A 10 15.48 8.92 -3.33
CA ASP A 10 16.35 7.75 -3.21
C ASP A 10 16.45 7.28 -1.76
N THR A 11 16.32 5.98 -1.59
CA THR A 11 16.64 5.25 -0.37
C THR A 11 17.67 4.18 -0.71
N LEU A 12 18.32 3.61 0.30
CA LEU A 12 19.21 2.46 0.09
C LEU A 12 18.46 1.29 -0.57
N SER A 13 17.23 1.02 -0.16
CA SER A 13 16.44 -0.08 -0.71
C SER A 13 16.09 0.16 -2.19
N ARG A 14 15.67 1.38 -2.56
CA ARG A 14 15.35 1.77 -3.94
C ARG A 14 16.57 1.74 -4.85
N ILE A 15 17.69 2.31 -4.39
CA ILE A 15 18.95 2.29 -5.14
C ILE A 15 19.43 0.85 -5.33
N ALA A 16 19.39 0.03 -4.27
CA ALA A 16 19.82 -1.36 -4.36
C ALA A 16 18.98 -2.12 -5.40
N ALA A 17 17.65 -1.99 -5.33
CA ALA A 17 16.75 -2.62 -6.30
C ALA A 17 17.01 -2.16 -7.73
N ALA A 18 17.17 -0.84 -7.97
CA ALA A 18 17.44 -0.28 -9.29
C ALA A 18 18.78 -0.75 -9.91
N ASN A 19 19.71 -1.22 -9.08
CA ASN A 19 21.03 -1.71 -9.51
C ASN A 19 21.18 -3.24 -9.38
N HIS A 20 20.07 -3.96 -9.15
CA HIS A 20 20.02 -5.41 -8.95
C HIS A 20 20.93 -5.90 -7.80
N MET A 21 20.99 -5.12 -6.72
CA MET A 21 21.75 -5.39 -5.50
C MET A 21 20.81 -5.63 -4.33
N THR A 22 21.30 -6.30 -3.28
CA THR A 22 20.61 -6.29 -1.99
C THR A 22 20.91 -5.00 -1.23
N LYS A 23 20.00 -4.58 -0.35
CA LYS A 23 20.19 -3.42 0.52
C LYS A 23 21.43 -3.59 1.40
N GLU A 24 21.66 -4.81 1.89
CA GLU A 24 22.77 -5.16 2.77
C GLU A 24 24.11 -5.03 2.04
N LEU A 25 24.18 -5.46 0.78
CA LEU A 25 25.38 -5.30 -0.04
C LEU A 25 25.66 -3.82 -0.34
N LEU A 26 24.63 -3.04 -0.69
CA LEU A 26 24.78 -1.61 -0.90
C LEU A 26 25.24 -0.89 0.38
N ALA A 27 24.65 -1.24 1.52
CA ALA A 27 25.02 -0.70 2.83
C ALA A 27 26.47 -1.06 3.20
N ALA A 28 26.90 -2.30 2.99
CA ALA A 28 28.27 -2.75 3.23
C ALA A 28 29.29 -2.02 2.34
N LEU A 29 28.91 -1.67 1.11
CA LEU A 29 29.75 -0.88 0.21
C LEU A 29 29.82 0.60 0.61
N ASN A 30 28.83 1.11 1.34
CA ASN A 30 28.67 2.52 1.71
C ASN A 30 28.33 2.67 3.21
N PRO A 31 29.24 2.27 4.13
CA PRO A 31 28.94 2.24 5.56
C PRO A 31 28.58 3.62 6.13
N GLU A 32 29.16 4.69 5.59
CA GLU A 32 28.84 6.07 5.99
C GLU A 32 27.39 6.43 5.68
N ALA A 33 26.91 6.11 4.46
CA ALA A 33 25.53 6.32 4.07
C ALA A 33 24.57 5.40 4.85
N ALA A 34 24.98 4.16 5.12
CA ALA A 34 24.18 3.21 5.90
C ALA A 34 24.00 3.60 7.37
N SER A 35 24.91 4.41 7.90
CA SER A 35 24.80 4.94 9.27
C SER A 35 23.86 6.14 9.39
N GLN A 36 23.43 6.72 8.26
CA GLN A 36 22.53 7.87 8.23
C GLN A 36 21.07 7.43 8.32
N PRO A 37 20.19 8.25 8.92
CA PRO A 37 18.76 7.98 8.95
C PRO A 37 18.14 7.95 7.54
N TYR A 38 18.62 8.85 6.68
CA TYR A 38 18.13 9.09 5.33
C TYR A 38 19.29 9.52 4.45
N LEU A 39 19.21 9.23 3.15
CA LEU A 39 20.24 9.63 2.20
C LEU A 39 20.12 11.12 1.86
N LEU A 40 21.26 11.78 1.66
CA LEU A 40 21.31 13.20 1.29
C LEU A 40 21.44 13.36 -0.22
N ARG A 41 20.70 14.31 -0.81
CA ARG A 41 20.78 14.58 -2.24
C ARG A 41 22.19 15.05 -2.59
N GLY A 42 22.76 14.49 -3.65
CA GLY A 42 24.12 14.79 -4.09
C GLY A 42 25.20 13.93 -3.44
N GLN A 43 24.87 13.11 -2.42
CA GLN A 43 25.77 12.11 -1.88
C GLN A 43 26.14 11.10 -2.96
N MET A 44 27.39 10.62 -2.97
CA MET A 44 27.83 9.62 -3.93
C MET A 44 27.83 8.24 -3.28
N LEU A 45 27.17 7.26 -3.92
CA LEU A 45 27.18 5.87 -3.48
C LEU A 45 27.94 4.99 -4.46
N ARG A 46 28.69 4.07 -3.88
CA ARG A 46 29.44 3.02 -4.56
C ARG A 46 28.55 1.83 -4.80
N ILE A 47 28.43 1.43 -6.06
CA ILE A 47 27.68 0.25 -6.47
C ILE A 47 28.57 -0.76 -7.19
N THR A 48 28.13 -2.00 -7.18
CA THR A 48 28.63 -3.05 -8.08
C THR A 48 27.43 -3.62 -8.79
N PRO A 49 27.38 -3.56 -10.14
CA PRO A 49 26.28 -4.16 -10.89
C PRO A 49 26.06 -5.59 -10.43
N GLY A 50 24.85 -5.91 -9.99
CA GLY A 50 24.51 -7.26 -9.60
C GLY A 50 24.65 -8.22 -10.78
N THR A 51 24.98 -9.48 -10.51
CA THR A 51 25.02 -10.54 -11.54
C THR A 51 23.62 -11.11 -11.86
N GLY A 52 22.56 -10.39 -11.49
CA GLY A 52 21.17 -10.85 -11.50
C GLY A 52 20.89 -11.94 -10.46
N ARG A 53 19.61 -12.33 -10.36
CA ARG A 53 19.21 -13.49 -9.55
C ARG A 53 19.76 -14.76 -10.22
N ARG A 54 20.29 -15.68 -9.43
CA ARG A 54 20.84 -16.94 -9.93
C ARG A 54 20.25 -18.12 -9.20
N TYR A 55 20.06 -19.22 -9.92
CA TYR A 55 19.50 -20.46 -9.39
C TYR A 55 20.37 -21.65 -9.78
N ALA A 56 20.72 -22.50 -8.82
CA ALA A 56 21.35 -23.78 -9.11
C ALA A 56 20.25 -24.83 -9.29
N VAL A 57 20.11 -25.35 -10.50
CA VAL A 57 19.02 -26.28 -10.86
C VAL A 57 19.20 -27.60 -10.10
N GLN A 58 18.16 -28.02 -9.37
CA GLN A 58 18.23 -29.23 -8.56
C GLN A 58 17.99 -30.49 -9.40
N PRO A 59 18.51 -31.66 -8.97
CA PRO A 59 18.26 -32.91 -9.67
C PRO A 59 16.77 -33.21 -9.87
N GLY A 60 16.39 -33.49 -11.12
CA GLY A 60 15.02 -33.86 -11.50
C GLY A 60 14.04 -32.70 -11.70
N GLU A 61 14.47 -31.45 -11.52
CA GLU A 61 13.60 -30.31 -11.80
C GLU A 61 13.42 -30.06 -13.29
N LYS A 62 12.19 -29.77 -13.69
CA LYS A 62 11.85 -29.38 -15.07
C LYS A 62 11.95 -27.86 -15.21
N VAL A 63 12.47 -27.39 -16.35
CA VAL A 63 12.60 -25.96 -16.65
C VAL A 63 11.27 -25.22 -16.52
N ALA A 64 10.16 -25.80 -17.00
CA ALA A 64 8.81 -25.26 -16.80
C ALA A 64 8.45 -24.99 -15.32
N VAL A 65 8.83 -25.89 -14.42
CA VAL A 65 8.54 -25.78 -12.98
C VAL A 65 9.39 -24.68 -12.35
N ILE A 66 10.66 -24.59 -12.75
CA ILE A 66 11.58 -23.53 -12.30
C ILE A 66 11.06 -22.17 -12.78
N ALA A 67 10.70 -22.05 -14.05
CA ALA A 67 10.14 -20.83 -14.61
C ALA A 67 8.87 -20.39 -13.86
N LEU A 68 7.92 -21.31 -13.67
CA LEU A 68 6.68 -21.03 -12.96
C LEU A 68 6.94 -20.57 -11.51
N ARG A 69 7.89 -21.20 -10.81
CA ARG A 69 8.29 -20.82 -9.44
C ARG A 69 8.76 -19.36 -9.37
N PHE A 70 9.42 -18.87 -10.41
CA PHE A 70 9.91 -17.50 -10.48
C PHE A 70 8.96 -16.55 -11.24
N GLY A 71 7.73 -16.98 -11.53
CA GLY A 71 6.72 -16.16 -12.21
C GLY A 71 7.03 -15.90 -13.69
N LEU A 72 7.81 -16.79 -14.32
CA LEU A 72 8.22 -16.76 -15.72
C LEU A 72 7.51 -17.88 -16.48
N ASN A 73 7.40 -17.74 -17.80
CA ASN A 73 7.18 -18.90 -18.66
C ASN A 73 8.53 -19.55 -19.04
N GLU A 74 8.48 -20.79 -19.56
CA GLU A 74 9.69 -21.54 -19.88
C GLU A 74 10.55 -20.85 -20.96
N GLU A 75 9.92 -20.19 -21.93
CA GLU A 75 10.58 -19.48 -23.03
C GLU A 75 11.41 -18.30 -22.51
N GLU A 76 10.84 -17.46 -21.66
CA GLU A 76 11.51 -16.32 -21.02
C GLU A 76 12.75 -16.77 -20.24
N LEU A 77 12.64 -17.88 -19.50
CA LEU A 77 13.75 -18.42 -18.76
C LEU A 77 14.84 -18.96 -19.69
N ARG A 78 14.49 -19.55 -20.84
CA ARG A 78 15.45 -20.02 -21.84
C ARG A 78 16.13 -18.86 -22.58
N GLU A 79 15.39 -17.83 -22.95
CA GLU A 79 15.94 -16.63 -23.62
C GLU A 79 16.96 -15.90 -22.76
N ALA A 80 16.73 -15.84 -21.44
CA ALA A 80 17.65 -15.24 -20.49
C ALA A 80 18.90 -16.09 -20.19
N ASN A 81 18.94 -17.34 -20.69
CA ASN A 81 20.05 -18.28 -20.51
C ASN A 81 20.45 -18.90 -21.86
N PRO A 82 20.88 -18.09 -22.85
CA PRO A 82 21.18 -18.56 -24.20
C PRO A 82 22.29 -19.63 -24.23
N GLU A 83 23.18 -19.63 -23.24
CA GLU A 83 24.27 -20.59 -23.07
C GLU A 83 23.81 -22.03 -22.81
N ILE A 84 22.55 -22.22 -22.40
CA ILE A 84 21.95 -23.55 -22.14
C ILE A 84 20.63 -23.76 -22.88
N ALA A 85 20.26 -22.87 -23.80
CA ALA A 85 19.00 -22.95 -24.55
C ALA A 85 18.82 -24.29 -25.29
N ASN A 86 19.91 -24.86 -25.82
CA ASN A 86 19.93 -26.13 -26.55
C ASN A 86 20.14 -27.37 -25.65
N ILE A 87 20.14 -27.18 -24.33
CA ILE A 87 20.37 -28.26 -23.36
C ILE A 87 19.04 -28.65 -22.73
N THR A 88 18.78 -29.95 -22.70
CA THR A 88 17.55 -30.52 -22.14
C THR A 88 17.65 -30.75 -20.63
N ASP A 89 18.83 -31.17 -20.15
CA ASP A 89 19.11 -31.35 -18.72
C ASP A 89 19.88 -30.17 -18.13
N TRP A 90 19.16 -29.37 -17.34
CA TRP A 90 19.71 -28.19 -16.68
C TRP A 90 20.30 -28.51 -15.30
N CYS A 91 20.19 -29.75 -14.81
CA CYS A 91 20.66 -30.18 -13.49
C CYS A 91 22.08 -29.73 -13.17
N GLY A 92 22.29 -29.17 -11.98
CA GLY A 92 23.59 -28.72 -11.46
C GLY A 92 24.10 -27.42 -12.09
N ARG A 93 23.42 -26.87 -13.10
CA ARG A 93 23.82 -25.61 -13.73
C ARG A 93 23.31 -24.42 -12.94
N CYS A 94 24.11 -23.37 -12.88
CA CYS A 94 23.72 -22.09 -12.33
C CYS A 94 23.12 -21.24 -13.45
N ILE A 95 21.82 -20.98 -13.40
CA ILE A 95 21.07 -20.23 -14.39
C ILE A 95 20.76 -18.83 -13.87
N HIS A 96 20.72 -17.86 -14.77
CA HIS A 96 20.21 -16.53 -14.52
C HIS A 96 18.67 -16.54 -14.49
N ILE A 97 18.08 -15.98 -13.46
CA ILE A 97 16.63 -15.78 -13.36
C ILE A 97 16.35 -14.33 -13.76
N PRO A 98 15.82 -14.08 -14.96
CA PRO A 98 15.48 -12.72 -15.37
C PRO A 98 14.35 -12.18 -14.50
N ASP A 99 14.23 -10.86 -14.45
CA ASP A 99 13.01 -10.24 -13.95
C ASP A 99 11.86 -10.58 -14.89
N SER A 100 10.62 -10.60 -14.37
CA SER A 100 9.44 -11.07 -15.09
C SER A 100 8.94 -10.15 -16.23
N ASN A 101 9.86 -9.50 -16.96
CA ASN A 101 9.66 -8.70 -18.17
C ASN A 101 8.37 -7.85 -18.18
N GLY A 102 8.10 -7.12 -17.08
CA GLY A 102 6.99 -6.17 -17.03
C GLY A 102 5.58 -6.77 -17.07
N LYS A 103 5.40 -8.08 -16.81
CA LYS A 103 4.05 -8.67 -16.69
C LYS A 103 3.25 -8.09 -15.52
N THR A 104 3.94 -7.79 -14.43
CA THR A 104 3.39 -7.15 -13.23
C THR A 104 3.97 -5.74 -13.09
N ILE A 105 3.09 -4.75 -12.99
CA ILE A 105 3.36 -3.32 -12.85
C ILE A 105 3.71 -3.00 -11.40
N VAL A 106 2.83 -3.39 -10.47
CA VAL A 106 2.95 -3.04 -9.05
C VAL A 106 3.90 -4.01 -8.37
N LYS A 107 5.13 -3.58 -8.11
CA LYS A 107 6.17 -4.40 -7.46
C LYS A 107 6.90 -3.59 -6.40
N LEU A 108 7.31 -4.25 -5.33
CA LEU A 108 8.24 -3.64 -4.37
C LEU A 108 9.66 -3.68 -4.95
N GLN A 109 10.21 -2.49 -5.18
CA GLN A 109 11.59 -2.25 -5.58
C GLN A 109 12.25 -1.33 -4.55
N GLY A 110 12.16 -1.73 -3.28
CA GLY A 110 12.32 -0.84 -2.14
C GLY A 110 10.97 -0.35 -1.62
N GLU A 111 11.00 0.72 -0.84
CA GLU A 111 9.81 1.32 -0.25
C GLU A 111 8.84 1.82 -1.34
N TYR A 112 7.54 1.55 -1.17
CA TYR A 112 6.49 1.96 -2.10
C TYR A 112 5.88 3.28 -1.64
N GLY A 113 6.30 4.38 -2.27
CA GLY A 113 5.87 5.74 -1.93
C GLY A 113 4.98 6.37 -3.01
N TYR A 114 4.72 7.67 -2.85
CA TYR A 114 3.91 8.44 -3.78
C TYR A 114 4.44 8.41 -5.22
N ARG A 115 5.77 8.45 -5.40
CA ARG A 115 6.41 8.37 -6.71
C ARG A 115 6.18 7.02 -7.39
N GLU A 116 6.37 5.91 -6.66
CA GLU A 116 6.15 4.57 -7.19
C GLU A 116 4.67 4.37 -7.53
N MET A 117 3.76 4.78 -6.65
CA MET A 117 2.31 4.73 -6.89
C MET A 117 1.91 5.48 -8.17
N ASN A 118 2.33 6.74 -8.35
CA ASN A 118 1.95 7.50 -9.55
C ASN A 118 2.53 6.94 -10.84
N ARG A 119 3.77 6.42 -10.80
CA ARG A 119 4.35 5.71 -11.95
C ARG A 119 3.49 4.50 -12.31
N ASP A 120 3.10 3.70 -11.31
CA ASP A 120 2.32 2.49 -11.53
C ASP A 120 0.89 2.80 -11.98
N ILE A 121 0.26 3.85 -11.45
CA ILE A 121 -1.03 4.38 -11.94
C ILE A 121 -0.92 4.72 -13.43
N GLY A 122 0.11 5.44 -13.86
CA GLY A 122 0.30 5.80 -15.27
C GLY A 122 0.58 4.59 -16.18
N LEU A 123 1.17 3.52 -15.65
CA LEU A 123 1.34 2.25 -16.36
C LEU A 123 0.02 1.47 -16.45
N LEU A 124 -0.77 1.45 -15.37
CA LEU A 124 -2.09 0.83 -15.33
C LEU A 124 -3.07 1.52 -16.28
N GLU A 125 -3.10 2.86 -16.31
CA GLU A 125 -3.94 3.64 -17.24
C GLU A 125 -3.68 3.25 -18.70
N LYS A 126 -2.40 3.18 -19.08
CA LYS A 126 -1.99 2.84 -20.44
C LYS A 126 -2.34 1.40 -20.81
N LYS A 127 -2.23 0.46 -19.86
CA LYS A 127 -2.47 -0.97 -20.09
C LYS A 127 -3.94 -1.35 -20.01
N TYR A 128 -4.70 -0.68 -19.15
CA TYR A 128 -6.08 -0.98 -18.81
C TYR A 128 -6.93 0.30 -18.91
N PRO A 129 -7.27 0.75 -20.14
CA PRO A 129 -7.94 2.04 -20.37
C PRO A 129 -9.39 2.11 -19.83
N PHE A 130 -9.93 1.01 -19.29
CA PHE A 130 -11.20 0.99 -18.59
C PHE A 130 -11.09 1.40 -17.11
N ILE A 131 -9.88 1.57 -16.58
CA ILE A 131 -9.66 2.14 -15.25
C ILE A 131 -9.77 3.65 -15.39
N GLU A 132 -10.73 4.24 -14.69
CA GLU A 132 -10.83 5.69 -14.60
C GLU A 132 -9.95 6.20 -13.45
N ILE A 133 -9.18 7.24 -13.71
CA ILE A 133 -8.27 7.85 -12.75
C ILE A 133 -8.62 9.32 -12.59
N GLY A 134 -8.59 9.79 -11.35
CA GLY A 134 -8.74 11.20 -11.03
C GLY A 134 -8.12 11.50 -9.68
N SER A 135 -8.57 12.58 -9.04
CA SER A 135 -8.09 12.95 -7.71
C SER A 135 -9.24 13.44 -6.83
N ILE A 136 -9.21 13.06 -5.56
CA ILE A 136 -10.20 13.47 -4.55
C ILE A 136 -9.87 14.82 -3.91
N GLY A 137 -8.66 15.34 -4.13
CA GLY A 137 -8.14 16.56 -3.51
C GLY A 137 -6.63 16.58 -3.49
N SER A 138 -6.05 17.40 -2.61
CA SER A 138 -4.59 17.53 -2.46
C SER A 138 -4.18 17.47 -1.00
N SER A 139 -2.97 16.98 -0.75
CA SER A 139 -2.32 16.98 0.56
C SER A 139 -1.88 18.39 0.98
N VAL A 140 -1.38 18.53 2.21
CA VAL A 140 -0.80 19.77 2.72
C VAL A 140 0.29 20.34 1.81
N MET A 141 1.19 19.49 1.28
CA MET A 141 2.28 19.89 0.38
C MET A 141 1.83 19.98 -1.08
N GLY A 142 0.52 19.91 -1.36
CA GLY A 142 -0.06 20.09 -2.70
C GLY A 142 0.03 18.86 -3.60
N LYS A 143 0.32 17.67 -3.07
CA LYS A 143 0.29 16.43 -3.86
C LYS A 143 -1.15 16.00 -4.09
N ASN A 144 -1.48 15.61 -5.31
CA ASN A 144 -2.80 15.05 -5.61
C ASN A 144 -3.04 13.76 -4.81
N LEU A 145 -4.27 13.55 -4.37
CA LEU A 145 -4.73 12.31 -3.74
C LEU A 145 -5.47 11.50 -4.81
N PRO A 146 -4.80 10.58 -5.54
CA PRO A 146 -5.42 9.94 -6.69
C PRO A 146 -6.48 8.92 -6.28
N TYR A 147 -7.50 8.77 -7.12
CA TYR A 147 -8.38 7.62 -7.07
C TYR A 147 -8.27 6.78 -8.36
N LEU A 148 -8.56 5.49 -8.24
CA LEU A 148 -8.78 4.57 -9.35
C LEU A 148 -10.20 4.00 -9.23
N ARG A 149 -10.97 4.05 -10.30
CA ARG A 149 -12.32 3.51 -10.37
C ARG A 149 -12.39 2.37 -11.38
N LEU A 150 -12.97 1.24 -10.95
CA LEU A 150 -13.21 0.06 -11.77
C LEU A 150 -14.67 -0.38 -11.64
N GLY A 151 -15.27 -0.76 -12.76
CA GLY A 151 -16.67 -1.20 -12.82
C GLY A 151 -17.67 -0.07 -13.08
N GLN A 152 -18.89 -0.47 -13.40
CA GLN A 152 -20.01 0.42 -13.71
C GLN A 152 -21.31 -0.04 -13.03
N GLY A 153 -21.18 -0.95 -12.06
CA GLY A 153 -22.33 -1.51 -11.37
C GLY A 153 -22.91 -0.60 -10.30
N PRO A 154 -24.17 -0.81 -9.92
CA PRO A 154 -24.92 0.07 -9.04
C PRO A 154 -24.50 -0.01 -7.57
N ARG A 155 -23.72 -1.02 -7.16
CA ARG A 155 -23.20 -1.14 -5.80
C ARG A 155 -21.85 -0.47 -5.70
N HIS A 156 -21.70 0.57 -4.88
CA HIS A 156 -20.46 1.34 -4.83
C HIS A 156 -19.65 0.96 -3.58
N ILE A 157 -18.40 0.51 -3.78
CA ILE A 157 -17.49 0.13 -2.70
C ILE A 157 -16.30 1.07 -2.70
N HIS A 158 -16.00 1.67 -1.56
CA HIS A 158 -14.83 2.51 -1.41
C HIS A 158 -13.74 1.84 -0.58
N VAL A 159 -12.50 1.89 -1.05
CA VAL A 159 -11.34 1.38 -0.33
C VAL A 159 -10.28 2.48 -0.29
N ASN A 160 -9.74 2.78 0.88
CA ASN A 160 -8.60 3.67 1.02
C ASN A 160 -7.46 3.02 1.80
N ALA A 161 -6.26 3.56 1.63
CA ALA A 161 -5.05 3.05 2.25
C ALA A 161 -4.09 4.20 2.60
N SER A 162 -3.14 3.89 3.49
CA SER A 162 -2.10 4.83 3.95
C SER A 162 -2.68 6.16 4.44
N VAL A 163 -3.72 6.07 5.28
CA VAL A 163 -4.16 7.19 6.12
C VAL A 163 -3.07 7.51 7.15
N HIS A 164 -2.44 6.48 7.71
CA HIS A 164 -1.25 6.62 8.51
C HIS A 164 0.02 6.50 7.66
N ALA A 165 0.99 7.37 7.92
CA ALA A 165 2.22 7.52 7.17
C ALA A 165 3.12 6.26 7.16
N ASN A 166 3.30 5.62 8.31
CA ASN A 166 4.14 4.43 8.46
C ASN A 166 3.46 3.12 8.04
N GLU A 167 2.22 3.17 7.56
CA GLU A 167 1.44 2.03 7.09
C GLU A 167 1.44 1.97 5.54
N TRP A 168 2.46 2.56 4.90
CA TRP A 168 2.58 2.74 3.45
C TRP A 168 2.50 1.45 2.63
N LEU A 169 2.78 0.28 3.24
CA LEU A 169 2.66 -1.00 2.57
C LEU A 169 1.21 -1.27 2.09
N THR A 170 0.22 -0.72 2.80
CA THR A 170 -1.21 -0.82 2.42
C THR A 170 -1.50 -0.22 1.05
N SER A 171 -0.80 0.85 0.63
CA SER A 171 -0.92 1.42 -0.73
C SER A 171 -0.49 0.40 -1.78
N ALA A 172 0.66 -0.23 -1.58
CA ALA A 172 1.18 -1.22 -2.52
C ALA A 172 0.24 -2.42 -2.65
N VAL A 173 -0.33 -2.87 -1.53
CA VAL A 173 -1.28 -3.99 -1.48
C VAL A 173 -2.55 -3.66 -2.25
N LEU A 174 -3.13 -2.48 -2.03
CA LEU A 174 -4.33 -2.06 -2.76
C LEU A 174 -4.05 -1.91 -4.26
N MET A 175 -2.91 -1.30 -4.61
CA MET A 175 -2.48 -1.18 -6.01
C MET A 175 -2.28 -2.56 -6.66
N ARG A 176 -1.72 -3.54 -5.94
CA ARG A 176 -1.55 -4.90 -6.46
C ARG A 176 -2.89 -5.57 -6.73
N PHE A 177 -3.85 -5.45 -5.81
CA PHE A 177 -5.20 -5.97 -6.03
C PHE A 177 -5.86 -5.35 -7.28
N ILE A 178 -5.74 -4.03 -7.46
CA ILE A 178 -6.27 -3.33 -8.64
C ILE A 178 -5.64 -3.86 -9.92
N GLU A 179 -4.32 -4.04 -9.95
CA GLU A 179 -3.64 -4.62 -11.11
C GLU A 179 -4.16 -6.03 -11.41
N GLU A 180 -4.25 -6.90 -10.41
CA GLU A 180 -4.65 -8.28 -10.61
C GLU A 180 -6.11 -8.41 -11.05
N TYR A 181 -7.00 -7.58 -10.49
CA TYR A 181 -8.37 -7.45 -10.95
C TYR A 181 -8.42 -7.00 -12.41
N ALA A 182 -7.76 -5.89 -12.75
CA ALA A 182 -7.75 -5.35 -14.12
C ALA A 182 -7.18 -6.37 -15.12
N LYS A 183 -6.09 -7.05 -14.75
CA LYS A 183 -5.50 -8.12 -15.54
C LYS A 183 -6.51 -9.24 -15.78
N ALA A 184 -7.08 -9.81 -14.72
CA ALA A 184 -8.02 -10.93 -14.81
C ALA A 184 -9.24 -10.58 -15.70
N TYR A 185 -9.81 -9.38 -15.54
CA TYR A 185 -10.89 -8.90 -16.38
C TYR A 185 -10.47 -8.74 -17.85
N SER A 186 -9.32 -8.11 -18.11
CA SER A 186 -8.84 -7.89 -19.47
C SER A 186 -8.54 -9.19 -20.25
N THR A 187 -8.19 -10.26 -19.53
CA THR A 187 -7.84 -11.56 -20.11
C THR A 187 -8.99 -12.56 -20.08
N HIS A 188 -10.18 -12.18 -19.59
CA HIS A 188 -11.34 -13.08 -19.42
C HIS A 188 -11.00 -14.34 -18.62
N THR A 189 -10.17 -14.19 -17.59
CA THR A 189 -9.78 -15.27 -16.69
C THR A 189 -10.26 -14.96 -15.29
N PRO A 190 -10.74 -15.95 -14.52
CA PRO A 190 -11.13 -15.72 -13.15
C PRO A 190 -9.92 -15.28 -12.31
N TRP A 191 -10.16 -14.39 -11.34
CA TRP A 191 -9.19 -14.10 -10.27
C TRP A 191 -9.45 -15.09 -9.14
N HIS A 192 -8.58 -16.10 -9.00
CA HIS A 192 -8.85 -17.30 -8.20
C HIS A 192 -10.20 -17.94 -8.55
N GLN A 193 -11.14 -18.03 -7.60
CA GLN A 193 -12.49 -18.55 -7.82
C GLN A 193 -13.51 -17.49 -8.28
N PHE A 194 -13.11 -16.22 -8.40
CA PHE A 194 -14.02 -15.11 -8.62
C PHE A 194 -14.05 -14.66 -10.09
N GLN A 195 -15.26 -14.36 -10.58
CA GLN A 195 -15.48 -13.85 -11.94
C GLN A 195 -15.46 -12.32 -11.93
N THR A 196 -14.42 -11.74 -12.50
CA THR A 196 -14.18 -10.29 -12.48
C THR A 196 -15.12 -9.53 -13.41
N GLU A 197 -15.66 -10.17 -14.45
CA GLU A 197 -16.72 -9.59 -15.30
C GLU A 197 -17.97 -9.25 -14.48
N ARG A 198 -18.30 -10.10 -13.52
CA ARG A 198 -19.44 -9.87 -12.63
C ARG A 198 -19.19 -8.68 -11.72
N TRP A 199 -18.00 -8.55 -11.17
CA TRP A 199 -17.63 -7.36 -10.39
C TRP A 199 -17.78 -6.09 -11.21
N MET A 200 -17.32 -6.08 -12.46
CA MET A 200 -17.43 -4.91 -13.34
C MET A 200 -18.88 -4.50 -13.63
N GLN A 201 -19.81 -5.45 -13.66
CA GLN A 201 -21.23 -5.23 -13.97
C GLN A 201 -22.08 -4.88 -12.74
N GLU A 202 -21.77 -5.48 -11.59
CA GLU A 202 -22.61 -5.38 -10.39
C GLU A 202 -22.06 -4.38 -9.37
N THR A 203 -20.76 -4.13 -9.39
CA THR A 203 -20.06 -3.29 -8.40
C THR A 203 -19.21 -2.22 -9.09
N THR A 204 -19.10 -1.06 -8.46
CA THR A 204 -18.12 -0.02 -8.80
C THR A 204 -17.17 0.14 -7.62
N LEU A 205 -15.91 -0.23 -7.82
CA LEU A 205 -14.82 -0.03 -6.85
C LEU A 205 -14.24 1.37 -7.02
N TRP A 206 -14.15 2.11 -5.92
CA TRP A 206 -13.51 3.43 -5.81
C TRP A 206 -12.34 3.35 -4.85
N ALA A 207 -11.13 3.21 -5.38
CA ALA A 207 -9.92 3.05 -4.58
C ALA A 207 -9.14 4.37 -4.45
N VAL A 208 -8.76 4.76 -3.24
CA VAL A 208 -7.82 5.86 -2.96
C VAL A 208 -6.56 5.27 -2.33
N PRO A 209 -5.52 4.96 -3.11
CA PRO A 209 -4.41 4.14 -2.62
C PRO A 209 -3.54 4.81 -1.56
N MET A 210 -3.50 6.14 -1.51
CA MET A 210 -2.66 6.86 -0.56
C MET A 210 -3.33 8.16 -0.16
N VAL A 211 -3.84 8.20 1.08
CA VAL A 211 -4.48 9.39 1.65
C VAL A 211 -3.44 10.37 2.20
N ASN A 212 -2.32 9.87 2.75
CA ASN A 212 -1.28 10.67 3.39
C ASN A 212 0.07 10.64 2.64
N PRO A 213 0.16 11.15 1.40
CA PRO A 213 1.39 11.05 0.62
C PRO A 213 2.56 11.85 1.21
N ASP A 214 2.28 12.92 1.97
CA ASP A 214 3.33 13.72 2.60
C ASP A 214 3.94 13.02 3.81
N GLY A 215 3.11 12.43 4.67
CA GLY A 215 3.59 11.62 5.79
C GLY A 215 4.33 10.36 5.31
N VAL A 216 3.83 9.69 4.27
CA VAL A 216 4.52 8.52 3.69
C VAL A 216 5.92 8.87 3.19
N GLU A 217 6.07 9.98 2.46
CA GLU A 217 7.39 10.45 2.04
C GLU A 217 8.27 10.83 3.23
N LEU A 218 7.73 11.48 4.26
CA LEU A 218 8.48 11.77 5.48
C LEU A 218 9.04 10.50 6.13
N VAL A 219 8.23 9.44 6.24
CA VAL A 219 8.67 8.15 6.80
C VAL A 219 9.83 7.56 6.01
N GLN A 220 9.77 7.64 4.66
CA GLN A 220 10.70 6.99 3.75
C GLN A 220 11.97 7.81 3.48
N GLU A 221 11.87 9.14 3.49
CA GLU A 221 12.88 10.06 2.97
C GLU A 221 13.36 11.07 4.02
N GLY A 222 12.61 11.27 5.09
CA GLY A 222 12.94 12.17 6.19
C GLY A 222 12.90 13.65 5.81
N VAL A 223 13.40 14.49 6.71
CA VAL A 223 13.54 15.95 6.53
C VAL A 223 14.96 16.30 6.10
N VAL A 224 15.37 15.80 4.94
CA VAL A 224 16.71 16.02 4.39
C VAL A 224 16.77 17.24 3.48
N ASN A 225 17.94 17.87 3.39
CA ASN A 225 18.17 19.09 2.61
C ASN A 225 17.23 20.24 3.07
N ASP A 226 16.67 21.02 2.14
CA ASP A 226 15.81 22.18 2.42
C ASP A 226 14.31 21.80 2.55
N HIS A 227 13.98 20.78 3.34
CA HIS A 227 12.59 20.35 3.53
C HIS A 227 11.76 21.47 4.20
N PRO A 228 10.60 21.87 3.64
CA PRO A 228 9.89 23.10 4.04
C PRO A 228 9.34 23.07 5.47
N HIS A 229 9.16 21.88 6.05
CA HIS A 229 8.68 21.68 7.43
C HIS A 229 9.75 21.10 8.36
N ALA A 230 11.03 21.19 8.02
CA ALA A 230 12.10 20.50 8.75
C ALA A 230 12.17 20.90 10.22
N GLU A 231 12.05 22.19 10.52
CA GLU A 231 12.16 22.73 11.88
C GLU A 231 11.02 22.18 12.78
N GLU A 232 9.77 22.33 12.33
CA GLU A 232 8.61 21.88 13.09
C GLU A 232 8.59 20.36 13.26
N LEU A 233 8.90 19.61 12.19
CA LEU A 233 8.93 18.14 12.24
C LEU A 233 10.00 17.62 13.19
N LEU A 234 11.19 18.23 13.22
CA LEU A 234 12.24 17.86 14.17
C LEU A 234 11.81 18.22 15.60
N GLU A 235 11.21 19.39 15.82
CA GLU A 235 10.69 19.80 17.13
C GLU A 235 9.63 18.81 17.63
N TRP A 236 8.60 18.54 16.83
CA TRP A 236 7.52 17.60 17.15
C TRP A 236 8.01 16.16 17.31
N ASN A 237 9.14 15.81 16.69
CA ASN A 237 9.78 14.50 16.85
C ASN A 237 10.82 14.46 17.98
N ALA A 238 10.86 15.49 18.85
CA ALA A 238 11.80 15.61 19.97
C ALA A 238 13.28 15.57 19.55
N GLY A 239 13.60 16.22 18.42
CA GLY A 239 14.95 16.29 17.84
C GLY A 239 15.42 15.01 17.16
N ARG A 240 14.59 13.96 17.11
CA ARG A 240 14.94 12.72 16.40
C ARG A 240 14.91 12.94 14.89
N SER A 241 15.98 12.54 14.23
CA SER A 241 16.11 12.62 12.77
C SER A 241 15.53 11.43 12.03
N HIS A 242 15.10 10.36 12.72
CA HIS A 242 14.41 9.20 12.15
C HIS A 242 12.89 9.36 12.31
N PHE A 243 12.14 9.14 11.24
CA PHE A 243 10.68 9.29 11.19
C PHE A 243 9.95 7.98 10.90
N THR A 244 10.60 6.83 10.98
CA THR A 244 9.97 5.52 10.68
C THR A 244 8.74 5.22 11.54
N HIS A 245 8.68 5.76 12.77
CA HIS A 245 7.53 5.62 13.67
C HIS A 245 6.41 6.65 13.44
N TRP A 246 6.58 7.59 12.51
CA TRP A 246 5.63 8.68 12.28
C TRP A 246 4.34 8.16 11.65
N LYS A 247 3.20 8.43 12.28
CA LYS A 247 1.85 8.00 11.89
C LYS A 247 1.06 9.13 11.24
N SER A 248 1.19 10.34 11.78
CA SER A 248 0.43 11.53 11.41
C SER A 248 0.73 12.05 9.98
N ASN A 249 -0.02 13.05 9.51
CA ASN A 249 0.33 13.80 8.30
C ASN A 249 1.57 14.70 8.53
N ILE A 250 1.95 15.48 7.51
CA ILE A 250 3.13 16.35 7.56
C ILE A 250 3.03 17.50 8.58
N ARG A 251 1.81 17.84 9.02
CA ARG A 251 1.55 18.83 10.07
C ARG A 251 1.42 18.20 11.45
N GLY A 252 1.75 16.91 11.59
CA GLY A 252 1.70 16.20 12.86
C GLY A 252 0.28 15.97 13.39
N VAL A 253 -0.72 15.94 12.51
CA VAL A 253 -2.12 15.62 12.84
C VAL A 253 -2.44 14.19 12.41
N ASP A 254 -3.05 13.42 13.30
CA ASP A 254 -3.49 12.06 13.03
C ASP A 254 -4.76 12.08 12.16
N LEU A 255 -4.62 11.69 10.90
CA LEU A 255 -5.73 11.75 9.94
C LEU A 255 -6.89 10.83 10.31
N ASN A 256 -6.65 9.77 11.09
CA ASN A 256 -7.72 8.87 11.54
C ASN A 256 -8.29 9.28 12.91
N ASP A 257 -7.95 10.46 13.42
CA ASP A 257 -8.63 11.12 14.54
C ASP A 257 -9.25 12.47 14.07
N GLN A 258 -9.57 12.61 12.78
CA GLN A 258 -10.05 13.87 12.17
C GLN A 258 -11.54 13.84 11.76
N PHE A 259 -12.23 12.71 11.79
CA PHE A 259 -13.60 12.63 11.28
C PHE A 259 -14.63 13.00 12.37
N PRO A 260 -15.77 13.63 12.01
CA PRO A 260 -16.75 14.12 12.98
C PRO A 260 -17.65 13.00 13.52
N ALA A 261 -17.04 12.06 14.26
CA ALA A 261 -17.67 10.98 14.99
C ALA A 261 -17.25 11.07 16.46
N TYR A 262 -17.96 11.90 17.23
CA TYR A 262 -17.59 12.21 18.61
C TYR A 262 -16.13 12.70 18.74
N TRP A 263 -15.71 13.56 17.81
CA TRP A 263 -14.34 14.07 17.72
C TRP A 263 -13.91 14.78 19.00
N GLU A 264 -14.78 15.58 19.62
CA GLU A 264 -14.49 16.29 20.87
C GLU A 264 -14.21 15.31 22.02
N GLU A 265 -14.95 14.20 22.08
CA GLU A 265 -14.74 13.14 23.08
C GLU A 265 -13.41 12.43 22.82
N GLU A 266 -13.09 12.14 21.56
CA GLU A 266 -11.83 11.51 21.17
C GLU A 266 -10.62 12.40 21.48
N ALA A 267 -10.66 13.66 21.07
CA ALA A 267 -9.61 14.63 21.34
C ALA A 267 -9.35 14.78 22.85
N ALA A 268 -10.43 14.86 23.65
CA ALA A 268 -10.33 14.89 25.10
C ALA A 268 -9.76 13.59 25.68
N ARG A 269 -10.14 12.42 25.15
CA ARG A 269 -9.68 11.09 25.58
C ARG A 269 -8.20 10.87 25.28
N ARG A 270 -7.70 11.32 24.12
CA ARG A 270 -6.27 11.25 23.76
C ARG A 270 -5.42 12.16 24.64
N GLY A 271 -5.94 13.35 24.96
CA GLY A 271 -5.24 14.34 25.78
C GLY A 271 -3.97 14.91 25.12
N ILE A 272 -3.81 14.71 23.80
CA ILE A 272 -2.71 15.26 23.02
C ILE A 272 -3.15 16.60 22.45
N THR A 273 -2.45 17.67 22.81
CA THR A 273 -2.84 19.05 22.52
C THR A 273 -1.94 19.77 21.52
N SER A 274 -0.87 19.12 21.03
CA SER A 274 0.06 19.67 20.05
C SER A 274 0.36 18.66 18.95
N PRO A 275 0.73 19.13 17.74
CA PRO A 275 1.25 18.29 16.68
C PRO A 275 2.34 17.32 17.13
N GLY A 276 2.39 16.16 16.49
CA GLY A 276 3.31 15.11 16.89
C GLY A 276 3.27 13.88 15.98
N PRO A 277 4.09 12.86 16.29
CA PRO A 277 4.17 11.65 15.48
C PRO A 277 2.88 10.83 15.44
N ARG A 278 1.95 11.02 16.38
CA ARG A 278 0.71 10.22 16.49
C ARG A 278 -0.32 10.88 17.41
N ASP A 279 -1.59 10.49 17.25
CA ASP A 279 -2.70 10.69 18.19
C ASP A 279 -3.09 12.16 18.50
N TYR A 280 -2.51 13.15 17.81
CA TYR A 280 -2.98 14.54 17.85
C TYR A 280 -4.16 14.71 16.89
N ALA A 281 -5.34 14.98 17.42
CA ALA A 281 -6.59 15.02 16.67
C ALA A 281 -6.80 16.29 15.83
N GLY A 282 -5.88 17.26 15.87
CA GLY A 282 -6.01 18.57 15.21
C GLY A 282 -6.78 19.60 16.04
N THR A 283 -7.06 20.78 15.45
CA THR A 283 -7.77 21.88 16.15
C THR A 283 -9.28 21.78 16.07
N SER A 284 -9.80 21.03 15.10
CA SER A 284 -11.21 20.78 14.85
C SER A 284 -11.33 19.56 13.92
N PRO A 285 -12.50 18.89 13.84
CA PRO A 285 -12.68 17.83 12.85
C PRO A 285 -12.47 18.37 11.43
N LEU A 286 -11.88 17.54 10.56
CA LEU A 286 -11.61 17.82 9.16
C LEU A 286 -10.80 19.12 8.93
N SER A 287 -9.87 19.45 9.84
CA SER A 287 -8.94 20.58 9.67
C SER A 287 -7.89 20.30 8.61
N GLU A 288 -7.50 19.03 8.46
CA GLU A 288 -6.50 18.62 7.49
C GLU A 288 -7.09 18.40 6.10
N PRO A 289 -6.42 18.87 5.03
CA PRO A 289 -6.94 18.78 3.68
C PRO A 289 -7.11 17.35 3.19
N GLU A 290 -6.29 16.41 3.65
CA GLU A 290 -6.40 14.98 3.32
C GLU A 290 -7.69 14.37 3.88
N ALA A 291 -7.96 14.58 5.17
CA ALA A 291 -9.17 14.09 5.83
C ALA A 291 -10.42 14.76 5.25
N LEU A 292 -10.35 16.08 4.99
CA LEU A 292 -11.44 16.83 4.36
C LEU A 292 -11.74 16.36 2.94
N ALA A 293 -10.71 16.08 2.14
CA ALA A 293 -10.87 15.54 0.79
C ALA A 293 -11.58 14.19 0.82
N LEU A 294 -11.16 13.29 1.72
CA LEU A 294 -11.78 11.98 1.88
C LEU A 294 -13.24 12.09 2.36
N ALA A 295 -13.52 12.94 3.34
CA ALA A 295 -14.88 13.16 3.84
C ALA A 295 -15.80 13.73 2.74
N ARG A 296 -15.35 14.75 2.00
CA ARG A 296 -16.12 15.34 0.88
C ARG A 296 -16.37 14.32 -0.22
N TRP A 297 -15.35 13.53 -0.57
CA TRP A 297 -15.48 12.48 -1.56
C TRP A 297 -16.56 11.47 -1.17
N THR A 298 -16.54 11.03 0.09
CA THR A 298 -17.53 10.11 0.64
C THR A 298 -18.92 10.71 0.77
N GLU A 299 -19.06 12.02 0.98
CA GLU A 299 -20.37 12.69 0.97
C GLU A 299 -20.93 12.89 -0.44
N GLN A 300 -20.07 13.04 -1.43
CA GLN A 300 -20.45 13.22 -2.84
C GLN A 300 -20.84 11.91 -3.52
N HIS A 301 -20.47 10.77 -2.93
CA HIS A 301 -20.74 9.44 -3.49
C HIS A 301 -21.59 8.61 -2.53
N HIS A 302 -22.52 7.82 -3.09
CA HIS A 302 -23.33 6.90 -2.30
C HIS A 302 -22.63 5.54 -2.18
N PHE A 303 -21.70 5.40 -1.22
CA PHE A 303 -21.03 4.12 -0.98
C PHE A 303 -21.92 3.16 -0.16
N ASP A 304 -22.00 1.91 -0.61
CA ASP A 304 -22.70 0.83 0.08
C ASP A 304 -21.85 0.15 1.14
N ALA A 305 -20.53 0.16 0.98
CA ALA A 305 -19.60 -0.20 2.04
C ALA A 305 -18.25 0.48 1.85
N VAL A 306 -17.52 0.64 2.95
CA VAL A 306 -16.16 1.21 2.93
C VAL A 306 -15.15 0.34 3.68
N VAL A 307 -13.91 0.34 3.18
CA VAL A 307 -12.76 -0.30 3.82
C VAL A 307 -11.61 0.72 3.94
N SER A 308 -11.12 0.91 5.16
CA SER A 308 -9.87 1.64 5.46
C SER A 308 -8.79 0.60 5.75
N LEU A 309 -7.81 0.47 4.87
CA LEU A 309 -6.66 -0.43 5.08
C LEU A 309 -5.61 0.26 5.96
N HIS A 310 -5.27 -0.42 7.05
CA HIS A 310 -4.28 -0.02 8.05
C HIS A 310 -3.34 -1.18 8.34
N SER A 311 -2.32 -0.97 9.17
CA SER A 311 -1.54 -2.05 9.75
C SER A 311 -1.22 -1.74 11.23
N GLN A 312 -1.25 -2.70 12.15
CA GLN A 312 -1.14 -4.14 11.96
C GLN A 312 -1.93 -4.94 13.00
N GLY A 313 -2.16 -6.23 12.73
CA GLY A 313 -2.80 -7.14 13.68
C GLY A 313 -3.61 -8.29 13.07
N GLN A 314 -3.81 -8.31 11.76
CA GLN A 314 -4.70 -9.24 11.06
C GLN A 314 -6.14 -9.21 11.63
N GLU A 315 -6.66 -8.00 11.85
CA GLU A 315 -7.98 -7.76 12.43
C GLU A 315 -8.89 -6.94 11.49
N ILE A 316 -10.20 -7.18 11.59
CA ILE A 316 -11.25 -6.45 10.88
C ILE A 316 -12.18 -5.84 11.92
N TYR A 317 -12.04 -4.55 12.20
CA TYR A 317 -12.98 -3.81 13.05
C TYR A 317 -14.17 -3.36 12.22
N TRP A 318 -15.39 -3.72 12.63
CA TRP A 318 -16.58 -3.62 11.78
C TRP A 318 -17.77 -2.84 12.38
N ASN A 319 -17.65 -2.35 13.61
CA ASN A 319 -18.75 -1.74 14.35
C ASN A 319 -18.45 -0.30 14.77
N TYR A 320 -19.47 0.43 15.22
CA TYR A 320 -19.28 1.71 15.90
C TYR A 320 -20.49 2.08 16.76
N ARG A 321 -20.33 2.20 18.08
CA ARG A 321 -21.37 2.62 19.06
C ARG A 321 -22.78 2.00 18.83
N ASP A 322 -22.85 0.73 18.42
CA ASP A 322 -24.09 0.02 18.04
C ASP A 322 -24.90 0.72 16.92
N LEU A 323 -24.23 1.59 16.15
CA LEU A 323 -24.76 2.30 15.00
C LEU A 323 -24.54 1.52 13.70
N GLU A 324 -23.74 0.45 13.74
CA GLU A 324 -23.49 -0.41 12.61
C GLU A 324 -24.75 -1.14 12.12
N PRO A 325 -24.93 -1.27 10.80
CA PRO A 325 -26.04 -2.04 10.24
C PRO A 325 -25.97 -3.53 10.62
N LYS A 326 -27.13 -4.19 10.63
CA LYS A 326 -27.26 -5.60 11.05
C LYS A 326 -26.46 -6.55 10.17
N GLU A 327 -26.30 -6.21 8.89
CA GLU A 327 -25.52 -6.93 7.89
C GLU A 327 -24.00 -6.86 8.11
N SER A 328 -23.51 -5.89 8.90
CA SER A 328 -22.07 -5.69 9.14
C SER A 328 -21.42 -6.89 9.83
N ALA A 329 -22.10 -7.51 10.81
CA ALA A 329 -21.56 -8.66 11.55
C ALA A 329 -21.53 -9.97 10.74
N PRO A 330 -22.57 -10.34 9.98
CA PRO A 330 -22.47 -11.42 9.00
C PRO A 330 -21.40 -11.17 7.93
N LEU A 331 -21.31 -9.96 7.38
CA LEU A 331 -20.32 -9.61 6.36
C LEU A 331 -18.90 -9.69 6.91
N SER A 332 -18.61 -9.11 8.07
CA SER A 332 -17.28 -9.15 8.68
C SER A 332 -16.78 -10.58 8.93
N ARG A 333 -17.68 -11.51 9.28
CA ARG A 333 -17.34 -12.94 9.43
C ARG A 333 -17.01 -13.63 8.10
N ARG A 334 -17.63 -13.21 6.99
CA ARG A 334 -17.28 -13.70 5.64
C ARG A 334 -15.91 -13.17 5.21
N LEU A 335 -15.68 -11.87 5.39
CA LEU A 335 -14.39 -11.23 5.13
C LEU A 335 -13.26 -11.89 5.93
N ALA A 336 -13.47 -12.09 7.22
CA ALA A 336 -12.54 -12.80 8.11
C ALA A 336 -12.23 -14.22 7.64
N ARG A 337 -13.24 -14.97 7.17
CA ARG A 337 -13.04 -16.31 6.63
C ARG A 337 -12.24 -16.29 5.33
N ALA A 338 -12.48 -15.30 4.47
CA ALA A 338 -11.81 -15.19 3.17
C ALA A 338 -10.33 -14.82 3.32
N SER A 339 -9.99 -13.92 4.23
CA SER A 339 -8.62 -13.45 4.42
C SER A 339 -7.82 -14.20 5.49
N GLY A 340 -8.50 -14.95 6.37
CA GLY A 340 -7.89 -15.53 7.57
C GLY A 340 -7.79 -14.56 8.75
N TYR A 341 -8.30 -13.33 8.63
CA TYR A 341 -8.25 -12.31 9.68
C TYR A 341 -9.34 -12.51 10.73
N LYS A 342 -9.21 -11.82 11.86
CA LYS A 342 -10.18 -11.86 12.94
C LYS A 342 -11.18 -10.71 12.84
N ALA A 343 -12.47 -11.01 12.73
CA ALA A 343 -13.52 -10.00 12.89
C ALA A 343 -13.65 -9.59 14.37
N VAL A 344 -13.47 -8.30 14.67
CA VAL A 344 -13.46 -7.76 16.03
C VAL A 344 -14.53 -6.68 16.20
N LYS A 345 -15.35 -6.82 17.24
CA LYS A 345 -16.23 -5.75 17.72
C LYS A 345 -15.45 -4.91 18.74
N LEU A 346 -15.17 -3.66 18.40
CA LEU A 346 -14.36 -2.73 19.19
C LEU A 346 -15.24 -1.83 20.06
N GLY A 347 -14.75 -1.47 21.25
CA GLY A 347 -15.27 -0.37 22.06
C GLY A 347 -14.20 0.69 22.28
N GLY A 348 -14.59 1.96 22.49
CA GLY A 348 -13.66 3.03 22.82
C GLY A 348 -12.78 3.52 21.67
N SER A 349 -13.31 3.51 20.44
CA SER A 349 -12.73 4.18 19.27
C SER A 349 -13.74 5.20 18.78
N ASP A 350 -13.28 6.42 18.48
CA ASP A 350 -14.05 7.53 17.94
C ASP A 350 -13.18 8.30 16.93
N ALA A 351 -13.78 9.22 16.18
CA ALA A 351 -13.14 10.08 15.17
C ALA A 351 -12.45 9.40 13.97
N GLY A 352 -12.45 8.07 13.89
CA GLY A 352 -11.95 7.34 12.72
C GLY A 352 -12.85 7.43 11.49
N TYR A 353 -12.27 7.19 10.32
CA TYR A 353 -13.02 7.20 9.05
C TYR A 353 -14.19 6.20 9.07
N LYS A 354 -13.94 4.97 9.53
CA LYS A 354 -14.97 3.94 9.75
C LYS A 354 -16.08 4.43 10.67
N ASP A 355 -15.70 5.02 11.79
CA ASP A 355 -16.62 5.44 12.85
C ASP A 355 -17.59 6.48 12.33
N TRP A 356 -17.06 7.50 11.64
CA TRP A 356 -17.86 8.52 10.97
C TRP A 356 -18.74 7.95 9.86
N PHE A 357 -18.21 7.06 9.02
CA PHE A 357 -19.00 6.48 7.95
C PHE A 357 -20.21 5.71 8.50
N ILE A 358 -19.98 4.84 9.48
CA ILE A 358 -21.05 4.06 10.13
C ILE A 358 -22.07 5.00 10.80
N GLN A 359 -21.59 5.99 11.57
CA GLN A 359 -22.46 6.94 12.29
C GLN A 359 -23.38 7.70 11.33
N LYS A 360 -22.80 8.26 10.26
CA LYS A 360 -23.47 9.21 9.36
C LYS A 360 -24.33 8.50 8.33
N PHE A 361 -23.79 7.46 7.68
CA PHE A 361 -24.44 6.83 6.52
C PHE A 361 -25.19 5.56 6.88
N ARG A 362 -24.96 4.98 8.06
CA ARG A 362 -25.62 3.72 8.49
C ARG A 362 -25.45 2.62 7.45
N LYS A 363 -24.21 2.48 6.96
CA LYS A 363 -23.77 1.47 6.00
C LYS A 363 -22.55 0.73 6.54
N PRO A 364 -22.28 -0.51 6.09
CA PRO A 364 -21.11 -1.28 6.53
C PRO A 364 -19.78 -0.54 6.33
N GLY A 365 -19.00 -0.40 7.39
CA GLY A 365 -17.66 0.20 7.36
C GLY A 365 -16.65 -0.68 8.09
N PHE A 366 -15.44 -0.79 7.53
CA PHE A 366 -14.42 -1.68 8.04
C PHE A 366 -13.07 -0.96 8.14
N THR A 367 -12.38 -1.16 9.27
CA THR A 367 -10.96 -0.90 9.42
C THR A 367 -10.28 -2.26 9.38
N VAL A 368 -9.36 -2.46 8.43
CA VAL A 368 -8.66 -3.74 8.24
C VAL A 368 -7.19 -3.52 8.56
N GLU A 369 -6.74 -4.10 9.66
CA GLU A 369 -5.35 -4.07 10.12
C GLU A 369 -4.59 -5.25 9.52
N VAL A 370 -3.74 -5.00 8.52
CA VAL A 370 -3.04 -6.04 7.76
C VAL A 370 -1.71 -6.44 8.40
N GLY A 371 -1.24 -7.65 8.13
CA GLY A 371 0.09 -8.12 8.53
C GLY A 371 0.34 -8.12 10.04
N LEU A 372 1.58 -8.44 10.42
CA LEU A 372 2.01 -8.57 11.82
C LEU A 372 3.37 -7.89 12.06
N GLY A 373 3.58 -7.38 13.27
CA GLY A 373 4.86 -6.85 13.74
C GLY A 373 4.82 -5.37 14.11
N VAL A 374 5.81 -4.61 13.66
CA VAL A 374 5.96 -3.18 13.98
C VAL A 374 6.03 -2.39 12.68
N ASN A 375 5.26 -1.30 12.59
CA ASN A 375 5.27 -0.43 11.42
C ASN A 375 6.59 0.36 11.30
N PRO A 376 7.11 0.59 10.07
CA PRO A 376 6.58 0.07 8.82
C PRO A 376 6.80 -1.43 8.69
N LEU A 377 5.77 -2.14 8.21
CA LEU A 377 5.83 -3.59 8.10
C LEU A 377 6.98 -4.05 7.18
N PRO A 378 7.66 -5.16 7.53
CA PRO A 378 8.63 -5.81 6.65
C PRO A 378 8.08 -6.08 5.25
N MET A 379 8.87 -5.76 4.21
CA MET A 379 8.47 -5.95 2.81
C MET A 379 8.32 -7.42 2.40
N ASP A 380 8.89 -8.36 3.16
CA ASP A 380 8.74 -9.80 2.90
C ASP A 380 7.32 -10.32 3.17
N GLN A 381 6.52 -9.61 3.97
CA GLN A 381 5.09 -9.91 4.17
C GLN A 381 4.20 -9.47 3.00
N PHE A 382 4.74 -8.70 2.04
CA PHE A 382 3.94 -8.05 1.00
C PHE A 382 3.10 -9.03 0.18
N ASP A 383 3.71 -10.12 -0.29
CA ASP A 383 3.02 -11.08 -1.17
C ASP A 383 1.90 -11.82 -0.41
N ASP A 384 2.16 -12.22 0.85
CA ASP A 384 1.15 -12.85 1.71
C ASP A 384 -0.02 -11.90 1.97
N ILE A 385 0.27 -10.65 2.34
CA ILE A 385 -0.75 -9.63 2.60
C ILE A 385 -1.55 -9.33 1.31
N CYS A 386 -0.93 -9.33 0.13
CA CYS A 386 -1.64 -9.15 -1.14
C CYS A 386 -2.70 -10.24 -1.36
N VAL A 387 -2.38 -11.50 -1.04
CA VAL A 387 -3.34 -12.60 -1.15
C VAL A 387 -4.47 -12.44 -0.12
N GLU A 388 -4.13 -12.18 1.14
CA GLU A 388 -5.10 -12.03 2.23
C GLU A 388 -6.09 -10.89 1.97
N VAL A 389 -5.58 -9.70 1.64
CA VAL A 389 -6.40 -8.52 1.33
C VAL A 389 -7.13 -8.68 0.00
N GLY A 390 -6.51 -9.30 -1.00
CA GLY A 390 -7.17 -9.59 -2.27
C GLY A 390 -8.39 -10.47 -2.07
N MET A 391 -8.29 -11.53 -1.26
CA MET A 391 -9.40 -12.42 -0.94
C MET A 391 -10.50 -11.71 -0.14
N LEU A 392 -10.12 -10.83 0.79
CA LEU A 392 -11.05 -9.96 1.52
C LEU A 392 -11.86 -9.08 0.57
N LEU A 393 -11.18 -8.34 -0.30
CA LEU A 393 -11.82 -7.41 -1.23
C LEU A 393 -12.65 -8.17 -2.27
N ALA A 394 -12.17 -9.31 -2.75
CA ALA A 394 -12.91 -10.18 -3.66
C ALA A 394 -14.24 -10.67 -3.05
N GLU A 395 -14.22 -11.09 -1.79
CA GLU A 395 -15.44 -11.45 -1.05
C GLU A 395 -16.38 -10.24 -0.91
N LEU A 396 -15.84 -9.07 -0.56
CA LEU A 396 -16.62 -7.84 -0.43
C LEU A 396 -17.30 -7.44 -1.75
N LEU A 397 -16.56 -7.47 -2.87
CA LEU A 397 -17.06 -7.13 -4.21
C LEU A 397 -18.06 -8.16 -4.75
N SER A 398 -17.97 -9.41 -4.30
CA SER A 398 -18.85 -10.52 -4.70
C SER A 398 -20.13 -10.60 -3.87
N ASP A 399 -20.16 -9.89 -2.74
CA ASP A 399 -21.27 -9.95 -1.80
C ASP A 399 -22.60 -9.55 -2.44
N ARG A 400 -23.61 -10.37 -2.23
CA ARG A 400 -24.98 -10.12 -2.69
C ARG A 400 -25.75 -9.60 -1.48
N GLU A 401 -26.18 -8.35 -1.53
CA GLU A 401 -27.31 -7.94 -0.69
C GLU A 401 -28.46 -8.93 -0.98
N HIS A 402 -29.07 -9.45 0.09
CA HIS A 402 -30.09 -10.50 0.00
C HIS A 402 -31.40 -9.97 -0.60
#